data_AF-A0A7I8VJP7-F1
#
_entry.id   AF-A0A7I8VJP7-F1
#
_cell.length_a   1.000
_cell.length_b   1.000
_cell.length_c   1.000
_cell.angle_alpha   90.00
_cell.angle_beta   90.00
_cell.angle_gamma   90.00
#
_symmetry.space_group_name_H-M   'P 1'
#
loop_
_entity.id
_entity.type
_entity.pdbx_description
1 polymer ?
#
loop_
_entity_poly.entity_id
_entity_poly.type
_entity_poly.pdbx_seq_one_letter_code
_entity_poly.pdbx_strand_id
1 'polypeptide(L)'
;MAESGCNVENAVLNCGVCAEVTAISKAVSEGFRNFQAILVTRGVTDFPIITNALYSNLEDYISPCGQCRQVMAEFNTEIRVYMTNGKREIMCKPLRELLPLGIGSDLLSKNKTG
;
A
#
# COMPACT_ATOMS: atom_id res chain seq x y z
N MET A 1 3.72 13.77 11.38
CA MET A 1 2.34 13.96 10.87
C MET A 1 1.95 12.69 10.13
N ALA A 2 0.69 12.30 10.16
CA ALA A 2 0.21 11.05 9.56
C ALA A 2 -0.98 11.37 8.67
N GLU A 3 -0.86 11.05 7.38
CA GLU A 3 -1.94 11.18 6.41
C GLU A 3 -2.63 9.84 6.18
N SER A 4 -3.94 9.89 5.95
CA SER A 4 -4.78 8.73 5.67
C SER A 4 -5.32 8.78 4.24
N GLY A 5 -5.61 7.61 3.69
CA GLY A 5 -6.26 7.46 2.40
C GLY A 5 -7.17 6.24 2.38
N CYS A 6 -8.07 6.19 1.41
CA CYS A 6 -8.90 5.04 1.11
C CYS A 6 -8.79 4.72 -0.38
N ASN A 7 -9.20 3.50 -0.75
CA ASN A 7 -9.30 3.14 -2.15
C ASN A 7 -10.42 3.94 -2.82
N VAL A 8 -10.18 4.38 -4.05
CA VAL A 8 -11.16 5.05 -4.89
C VAL A 8 -11.26 4.25 -6.18
N GLU A 9 -12.38 3.57 -6.35
CA GLU A 9 -12.63 2.70 -7.48
C GLU A 9 -13.18 3.48 -8.70
N ASN A 10 -13.05 2.88 -9.88
CA ASN A 10 -13.61 3.42 -11.11
C ASN A 10 -14.23 2.31 -11.95
N ALA A 11 -15.25 2.66 -12.75
CA ALA A 11 -15.87 1.73 -13.71
C ALA A 11 -14.85 1.21 -14.74
N VAL A 12 -13.87 2.04 -15.11
CA VAL A 12 -12.69 1.62 -15.86
C VAL A 12 -11.68 1.05 -14.85
N LEU A 13 -11.60 -0.28 -14.77
CA LEU A 13 -10.93 -0.99 -13.67
C LEU A 13 -9.45 -0.60 -13.44
N ASN A 14 -8.74 -0.13 -14.45
CA ASN A 14 -7.35 0.31 -14.36
C ASN A 14 -7.18 1.77 -13.91
N CYS A 15 -8.27 2.51 -13.71
CA CYS A 15 -8.26 3.90 -13.24
C CYS A 15 -8.48 4.03 -11.72
N GLY A 16 -8.72 2.92 -11.01
CA GLY A 16 -8.81 2.91 -9.55
C GLY A 16 -7.46 3.16 -8.89
N VAL A 17 -7.49 3.67 -7.65
CA VAL A 17 -6.30 3.85 -6.81
C VAL A 17 -6.49 3.24 -5.44
N CYS A 18 -5.46 2.58 -4.92
CA CYS A 18 -5.49 1.97 -3.60
C CYS A 18 -5.30 3.01 -2.48
N ALA A 19 -5.70 2.64 -1.26
CA ALA A 19 -5.61 3.50 -0.07
C ALA A 19 -4.20 4.04 0.21
N GLU A 20 -3.18 3.21 -0.02
CA GLU A 20 -1.78 3.53 0.22
C GLU A 20 -1.29 4.62 -0.74
N VAL A 21 -1.67 4.52 -2.02
CA VAL A 21 -1.33 5.53 -3.04
C VAL A 21 -2.01 6.85 -2.73
N THR A 22 -3.28 6.82 -2.32
CA THR A 22 -4.01 8.02 -1.89
C THR A 22 -3.32 8.70 -0.70
N ALA A 23 -2.97 7.94 0.34
CA ALA A 23 -2.32 8.46 1.55
C ALA A 23 -0.93 9.06 1.24
N ILE A 24 -0.12 8.35 0.46
CA ILE A 24 1.22 8.81 0.04
C ILE A 24 1.11 10.06 -0.82
N SER A 25 0.20 10.07 -1.81
CA SER A 25 0.02 11.22 -2.71
C SER A 25 -0.40 12.47 -1.95
N LYS A 26 -1.30 12.32 -0.96
CA LYS A 26 -1.68 13.41 -0.08
C LYS A 26 -0.48 13.95 0.69
N ALA A 27 0.23 13.09 1.40
CA ALA A 27 1.40 13.49 2.19
C ALA A 27 2.47 14.19 1.32
N VAL A 28 2.74 13.68 0.13
CA VAL A 28 3.69 14.28 -0.82
C VAL A 28 3.21 15.65 -1.29
N SER A 29 1.91 15.82 -1.58
CA SER A 29 1.34 17.10 -1.99
C SER A 29 1.45 18.18 -0.91
N GLU A 30 1.50 17.76 0.36
CA GLU A 30 1.70 18.63 1.53
C GLU A 30 3.18 18.78 1.91
N GLY A 31 4.11 18.25 1.11
CA GLY A 31 5.55 18.40 1.30
C GLY A 31 6.22 17.31 2.15
N PHE A 32 5.47 16.30 2.63
CA PHE A 32 6.02 15.19 3.39
C PHE A 32 6.50 14.07 2.48
N ARG A 33 7.81 13.79 2.50
CA ARG A 33 8.44 12.74 1.66
C ARG A 33 9.26 11.71 2.42
N ASN A 34 9.54 11.94 3.70
CA ASN A 34 10.29 11.01 4.54
C ASN A 34 9.33 10.11 5.32
N PHE A 35 8.97 8.96 4.73
CA PHE A 35 8.06 8.00 5.33
C PHE A 35 8.83 6.96 6.16
N GLN A 36 8.34 6.73 7.38
CA GLN A 36 8.92 5.75 8.31
C GLN A 36 8.05 4.48 8.40
N ALA A 37 6.73 4.64 8.27
CA ALA A 37 5.78 3.54 8.41
C ALA A 37 4.49 3.83 7.64
N ILE A 38 3.76 2.76 7.32
CA ILE A 38 2.38 2.81 6.82
C ILE A 38 1.56 1.69 7.46
N LEU A 39 0.29 1.95 7.74
CA LEU A 39 -0.67 0.95 8.22
C LEU A 39 -1.74 0.72 7.15
N VAL A 40 -1.89 -0.53 6.72
CA VAL A 40 -2.88 -0.96 5.74
C VAL A 40 -3.98 -1.73 6.46
N THR A 41 -5.21 -1.25 6.34
CA THR A 41 -6.39 -1.84 6.98
C THR A 41 -7.43 -2.20 5.93
N ARG A 42 -8.22 -3.24 6.20
CA ARG A 42 -9.44 -3.56 5.43
C ARG A 42 -10.69 -3.13 6.19
N GLY A 43 -11.77 -2.88 5.47
CA GLY A 43 -13.09 -2.81 6.07
C GLY A 43 -13.44 -4.13 6.75
N VAL A 44 -13.78 -4.09 8.02
CA VAL A 44 -14.40 -5.20 8.75
C VAL A 44 -15.84 -4.80 8.99
N THR A 45 -16.78 -5.52 8.39
CA THR A 45 -18.21 -5.36 8.68
C THR A 45 -18.63 -6.48 9.62
N ASP A 46 -19.42 -6.15 10.64
CA ASP A 46 -20.00 -7.15 11.55
C ASP A 46 -21.04 -8.06 10.86
N PHE A 47 -21.40 -7.74 9.61
CA PHE A 47 -22.25 -8.56 8.74
C PHE A 47 -21.42 -9.48 7.84
N PRO A 48 -21.84 -10.74 7.62
CA PRO A 48 -21.27 -11.60 6.60
C PRO A 48 -21.44 -10.92 5.23
N ILE A 49 -20.33 -10.50 4.61
CA ILE A 49 -20.37 -9.88 3.29
C ILE A 49 -20.75 -10.97 2.28
N ILE A 50 -21.96 -10.86 1.73
CA ILE A 50 -22.55 -11.72 0.68
C ILE A 50 -22.06 -11.34 -0.73
N THR A 51 -21.06 -10.47 -0.85
CA THR A 51 -20.53 -10.00 -2.15
C THR A 51 -19.03 -10.27 -2.24
N ASN A 52 -18.62 -11.32 -2.96
CA ASN A 52 -17.25 -11.60 -3.44
C ASN A 52 -16.06 -11.48 -2.47
N ALA A 53 -16.27 -11.20 -1.18
CA ALA A 53 -15.31 -11.35 -0.07
C ALA A 53 -15.05 -12.84 0.28
N LEU A 54 -15.48 -13.74 -0.61
CA LEU A 54 -15.44 -15.20 -0.50
C LEU A 54 -14.03 -15.80 -0.41
N TYR A 55 -12.96 -15.00 -0.50
CA TYR A 55 -11.59 -15.50 -0.58
C TYR A 55 -10.61 -14.95 0.47
N SER A 56 -11.03 -14.09 1.40
CA SER A 56 -10.12 -13.67 2.49
C SER A 56 -10.57 -14.29 3.80
N ASN A 57 -9.77 -15.23 4.30
CA ASN A 57 -9.90 -15.70 5.67
C ASN A 57 -9.74 -14.49 6.61
N LEU A 58 -10.50 -14.44 7.71
CA LEU A 58 -10.35 -13.41 8.73
C LEU A 58 -8.92 -13.39 9.31
N GLU A 59 -8.18 -14.48 9.17
CA GLU A 59 -6.79 -14.62 9.60
C GLU A 59 -5.78 -14.07 8.59
N ASP A 60 -6.13 -13.97 7.31
CA ASP A 60 -5.23 -13.45 6.29
C ASP A 60 -4.99 -11.97 6.53
N TYR A 61 -3.74 -11.51 6.41
CA TYR A 61 -3.37 -10.11 6.53
C TYR A 61 -3.56 -9.38 5.19
N ILE A 62 -4.09 -8.15 5.20
CA ILE A 62 -4.19 -7.34 3.98
C ILE A 62 -2.80 -6.84 3.57
N SER A 63 -2.24 -7.48 2.54
CA SER A 63 -0.94 -7.10 2.00
C SER A 63 -1.10 -6.01 0.94
N PRO A 64 -0.26 -4.95 0.92
CA PRO A 64 -0.30 -3.95 -0.14
C PRO A 64 -0.02 -4.61 -1.49
N CYS A 65 -0.70 -4.14 -2.55
CA CYS A 65 -0.50 -4.66 -3.90
C CYS A 65 0.88 -4.26 -4.46
N GLY A 66 1.29 -4.87 -5.59
CA GLY A 66 2.58 -4.61 -6.21
C GLY A 66 2.81 -3.13 -6.56
N GLN A 67 1.77 -2.45 -7.06
CA GLN A 67 1.83 -1.01 -7.37
C GLN A 67 2.09 -0.18 -6.11
N CYS A 68 1.36 -0.43 -5.02
CA CYS A 68 1.56 0.27 -3.75
C CYS A 68 2.98 0.06 -3.20
N ARG A 69 3.48 -1.18 -3.25
CA ARG A 69 4.84 -1.51 -2.82
C ARG A 69 5.87 -0.72 -3.62
N GLN A 70 5.70 -0.63 -4.93
CA GLN A 70 6.59 0.12 -5.81
C GLN A 70 6.53 1.64 -5.55
N VAL A 71 5.33 2.20 -5.32
CA VAL A 71 5.16 3.61 -4.95
C VAL A 71 5.86 3.92 -3.63
N MET A 72 5.72 3.06 -2.61
CA MET A 72 6.45 3.21 -1.35
C MET A 72 7.97 3.15 -1.55
N ALA A 73 8.45 2.26 -2.42
CA ALA A 73 9.88 2.04 -2.66
C ALA A 73 10.57 3.26 -3.31
N GLU A 74 9.82 4.12 -4.00
CA GLU A 74 10.34 5.39 -4.54
C GLU A 74 10.80 6.35 -3.43
N PHE A 75 10.24 6.21 -2.22
CA PHE A 75 10.57 7.09 -1.10
C PHE A 75 11.53 6.45 -0.10
N ASN A 76 11.33 5.18 0.26
CA ASN A 76 12.17 4.48 1.23
C ASN A 76 11.89 2.96 1.24
N THR A 77 12.90 2.13 0.96
CA THR A 77 12.79 0.65 0.97
C THR A 77 12.72 0.03 2.38
N GLU A 78 13.02 0.80 3.42
CA GLU A 78 12.97 0.37 4.82
C GLU A 78 11.67 0.79 5.53
N ILE A 79 10.67 1.32 4.81
CA ILE A 79 9.36 1.64 5.39
C ILE A 79 8.80 0.42 6.13
N ARG A 80 8.37 0.62 7.37
CA ARG A 80 7.65 -0.40 8.14
C ARG A 80 6.20 -0.49 7.66
N VAL A 81 5.85 -1.61 7.06
CA VAL A 81 4.49 -1.87 6.57
C VAL A 81 3.75 -2.70 7.61
N TYR A 82 2.76 -2.09 8.25
CA TYR A 82 1.83 -2.74 9.16
C TYR A 82 0.59 -3.15 8.36
N MET A 83 0.15 -4.39 8.51
CA MET A 83 -0.97 -4.98 7.79
C MET A 83 -1.93 -5.55 8.84
N THR A 84 -3.22 -5.28 8.71
CA THR A 84 -4.23 -5.88 9.59
C THR A 84 -4.90 -7.09 8.95
N ASN A 85 -5.37 -8.04 9.75
CA ASN A 85 -6.31 -9.04 9.29
C ASN A 85 -7.76 -8.68 9.67
N GLY A 86 -8.72 -9.58 9.38
CA GLY A 86 -10.13 -9.40 9.72
C GLY A 86 -10.41 -9.44 11.22
N LYS A 87 -9.51 -10.03 12.02
CA LYS A 87 -9.56 -10.03 13.49
C LYS A 87 -8.90 -8.79 14.12
N ARG A 88 -8.42 -7.84 13.30
CA ARG A 88 -7.67 -6.64 13.71
C ARG A 88 -6.30 -6.94 14.33
N GLU A 89 -5.78 -8.15 14.14
CA GLU A 89 -4.39 -8.48 14.48
C GLU A 89 -3.46 -7.77 13.49
N ILE A 90 -2.24 -7.46 13.92
CA ILE A 90 -1.28 -6.66 13.15
C ILE A 90 -0.02 -7.48 12.88
N MET A 91 0.36 -7.58 11.61
CA MET A 91 1.66 -8.06 11.15
C MET A 91 2.49 -6.87 10.67
N CYS A 92 3.80 -6.88 10.93
CA CYS A 92 4.70 -5.84 10.44
C CYS A 92 5.87 -6.46 9.67
N LYS A 93 6.18 -5.90 8.49
CA LYS A 93 7.36 -6.24 7.70
C LYS A 93 8.04 -4.97 7.16
N PRO A 94 9.36 -4.95 6.97
CA PRO A 94 9.99 -3.90 6.19
C PRO A 94 9.62 -4.05 4.71
N LEU A 95 9.51 -2.94 3.98
CA LEU A 95 9.10 -2.95 2.58
C LEU A 95 10.02 -3.80 1.70
N ARG A 96 11.33 -3.82 1.94
CA ARG A 96 12.29 -4.67 1.22
C ARG A 96 11.98 -6.17 1.24
N GLU A 97 11.27 -6.67 2.26
CA GLU A 97 10.81 -8.07 2.30
C GLU A 97 9.54 -8.30 1.46
N LEU A 98 8.73 -7.26 1.30
CA LEU A 98 7.52 -7.29 0.48
C LEU A 98 7.83 -7.03 -1.01
N LEU A 99 8.94 -6.37 -1.32
CA LEU A 99 9.40 -6.11 -2.68
C LEU A 99 10.88 -6.51 -2.83
N PRO A 100 11.20 -7.82 -2.77
CA PRO A 100 12.57 -8.28 -2.95
C PRO A 100 13.05 -7.96 -4.37
N LEU A 101 14.27 -7.45 -4.48
CA LEU A 101 14.89 -7.08 -5.76
C LEU A 101 14.05 -6.05 -6.56
N GLY A 102 13.33 -5.17 -5.86
CA GLY A 102 12.51 -4.13 -6.47
C GLY A 102 13.31 -3.18 -7.36
N ILE A 103 12.62 -2.61 -8.36
CA ILE A 103 13.23 -1.63 -9.27
C ILE A 103 13.30 -0.29 -8.53
N GLY A 104 14.51 0.20 -8.26
CA GLY A 104 14.71 1.52 -7.65
C GLY A 104 14.86 2.63 -8.69
N SER A 105 14.76 3.88 -8.21
CA SER A 105 14.99 5.08 -9.04
C SER A 105 16.41 5.17 -9.60
N ASP A 106 17.38 4.47 -8.99
CA ASP A 106 18.74 4.30 -9.50
C ASP A 106 18.78 3.64 -10.88
N LEU A 107 17.86 2.70 -11.16
CA LEU A 107 17.74 2.02 -12.45
C LEU A 107 17.13 2.91 -13.55
N LEU A 108 16.37 3.95 -13.18
CA LEU A 108 15.81 4.93 -14.13
C LEU A 108 16.85 5.95 -14.60
N SER A 109 17.86 6.24 -13.77
CA SER A 109 18.92 7.21 -14.10
C SER A 109 19.90 6.73 -15.18
N LYS A 110 19.98 5.41 -15.43
CA LYS A 110 20.92 4.81 -16.40
C LYS A 110 20.44 4.83 -17.86
N ASN A 111 19.20 5.24 -18.13
CA ASN A 111 18.60 5.22 -19.48
C ASN A 111 18.01 6.57 -19.93
N LYS A 112 18.46 7.70 -19.39
CA LYS A 112 18.15 9.02 -19.97
C LYS A 112 19.10 9.36 -21.13
N THR A 113 19.06 8.54 -22.18
CA THR A 113 19.48 8.92 -23.53
C THR A 113 18.22 8.99 -24.38
N GLY A 114 17.59 10.16 -24.37
CA GLY A 114 16.40 10.51 -25.12
C GLY A 114 16.14 12.00 -24.95
#